data_AF-A0A957MBR2-F1
#
_entry.id   AF-A0A957MBR2-F1
#
_cell.length_a   1.000
_cell.length_b   1.000
_cell.length_c   1.000
_cell.angle_alpha   90.00
_cell.angle_beta   90.00
_cell.angle_gamma   90.00
#
_symmetry.space_group_name_H-M   'P 1'
#
loop_
_entity.id
_entity.type
_entity.pdbx_description
1 polymer ?
#
loop_
_entity_poly.entity_id
_entity_poly.type
_entity_poly.pdbx_seq_one_letter_code
_entity_poly.pdbx_strand_id
1 'polypeptide(L)'
;LLESGGDNLAAAFSPELVDVWIYVIDVSAGDKIPRKGGPGNMRSDLLVINKNDIAPYFGASLEVMARDAKTQRRDRPFVMA
;
A
#
# COMPACT_ATOMS: atom_id res chain seq x y z
N LEU A 1 6.22 9.18 15.94
CA LEU A 1 5.65 8.18 15.02
C LEU A 1 4.28 7.81 15.55
N LEU A 2 3.24 7.92 14.75
CA LEU A 2 1.87 7.52 15.09
C LEU A 2 1.50 6.31 14.24
N GLU A 3 1.01 5.25 14.85
CA GLU A 3 0.50 4.06 14.15
C GLU A 3 -1.02 4.02 14.28
N SER A 4 -1.73 3.72 13.18
CA SER A 4 -3.16 3.46 13.27
C SER A 4 -3.40 2.10 13.92
N GLY A 5 -4.61 1.83 14.43
CA GLY A 5 -4.96 0.52 14.98
C GLY A 5 -5.07 -0.61 13.94
N GLY A 6 -4.69 -0.37 12.69
CA GLY A 6 -5.02 -1.23 11.54
C GLY A 6 -6.47 -1.05 11.11
N ASP A 7 -6.69 -0.91 9.80
CA ASP A 7 -8.03 -0.70 9.23
C ASP A 7 -8.01 -1.09 7.74
N ASN A 8 -9.14 -0.93 7.06
CA ASN A 8 -9.36 -1.27 5.67
C ASN A 8 -8.79 -0.20 4.69
N LEU A 9 -9.03 -0.41 3.40
CA LEU A 9 -8.51 0.45 2.32
C LEU A 9 -8.98 1.92 2.39
N ALA A 10 -10.10 2.20 3.08
CA ALA A 10 -10.67 3.53 3.25
C ALA A 10 -9.97 4.37 4.33
N ALA A 11 -9.11 3.77 5.15
CA ALA A 11 -8.46 4.46 6.26
C ALA A 11 -7.51 5.57 5.78
N ALA A 12 -7.53 6.71 6.46
CA ALA A 12 -6.66 7.85 6.19
C ALA A 12 -6.41 8.69 7.44
N PHE A 13 -5.26 9.36 7.49
CA PHE A 13 -4.99 10.38 8.51
C PHE A 13 -5.47 11.75 8.07
N SER A 14 -5.90 12.56 9.05
CA SER A 14 -6.14 13.99 8.84
C SER A 14 -4.80 14.70 8.60
N PRO A 15 -4.72 15.63 7.62
CA PRO A 15 -3.55 16.51 7.47
C PRO A 15 -3.25 17.37 8.71
N GLU A 16 -4.24 17.59 9.58
CA GLU A 16 -4.02 18.29 10.86
C GLU A 16 -3.34 17.40 11.91
N LEU A 17 -3.35 16.08 11.71
CA LEU A 17 -2.81 15.10 12.65
C LEU A 17 -1.40 14.64 12.29
N VAL A 18 -1.09 14.54 10.98
CA VAL A 18 0.21 14.07 10.49
C VAL A 18 0.71 14.92 9.33
N ASP A 19 2.01 15.24 9.35
CA ASP A 19 2.67 15.94 8.24
C ASP A 19 2.94 15.00 7.06
N VAL A 20 3.24 13.72 7.36
CA VAL A 20 3.60 12.69 6.40
C VAL A 20 2.96 11.37 6.81
N TRP A 21 2.43 10.63 5.85
CA TRP A 21 1.79 9.35 6.07
C TRP A 21 2.36 8.23 5.20
N ILE A 22 2.76 7.14 5.86
CA ILE A 22 3.14 5.87 5.24
C ILE A 22 1.98 4.90 5.34
N TYR A 23 1.54 4.36 4.19
CA TYR A 23 0.54 3.29 4.14
C TYR A 23 1.22 1.96 3.87
N VAL A 24 0.91 0.94 4.68
CA VAL A 24 1.53 -0.38 4.58
C VAL A 24 0.47 -1.40 4.23
N ILE A 25 0.70 -2.13 3.14
CA ILE A 25 -0.06 -3.33 2.78
C ILE A 25 0.91 -4.51 2.70
N ASP A 26 0.40 -5.73 2.72
CA ASP A 26 1.22 -6.92 2.63
C ASP A 26 0.79 -7.84 1.48
N VAL A 27 1.73 -8.62 0.96
CA VAL A 27 1.50 -9.51 -0.18
C VAL A 27 0.48 -10.62 0.11
N SER A 28 0.33 -11.06 1.36
CA SER A 28 -0.63 -12.12 1.70
C SER A 28 -2.09 -11.69 1.52
N ALA A 29 -2.37 -10.38 1.49
CA ALA A 29 -3.69 -9.84 1.20
C ALA A 29 -4.10 -10.00 -0.29
N GLY A 30 -3.16 -10.37 -1.17
CA GLY A 30 -3.38 -10.70 -2.57
C GLY A 30 -2.89 -9.64 -3.57
N ASP A 31 -2.52 -10.10 -4.76
CA ASP A 31 -1.90 -9.26 -5.81
C ASP A 31 -2.80 -8.15 -6.38
N LYS A 32 -4.13 -8.31 -6.24
CA LYS A 32 -5.14 -7.33 -6.67
C LYS A 32 -5.34 -6.18 -5.67
N ILE A 33 -4.71 -6.21 -4.49
CA ILE A 33 -4.94 -5.19 -3.45
C ILE A 33 -4.62 -3.78 -3.94
N PRO A 34 -3.48 -3.51 -4.61
CA PRO A 34 -3.22 -2.19 -5.17
C PRO A 34 -4.34 -1.74 -6.13
N ARG A 35 -4.87 -2.64 -6.98
CA ARG A 35 -5.94 -2.31 -7.94
C ARG A 35 -7.23 -1.83 -7.27
N LYS A 36 -7.54 -2.31 -6.07
CA LYS A 36 -8.74 -1.89 -5.32
C LYS A 36 -8.69 -0.41 -4.90
N GLY A 37 -7.50 0.20 -4.90
CA GLY A 37 -7.32 1.62 -4.60
C GLY A 37 -7.48 1.92 -3.11
N GLY A 38 -8.25 2.97 -2.81
CA GLY A 38 -8.40 3.52 -1.47
C GLY A 38 -7.44 4.67 -1.18
N PRO A 39 -7.78 5.59 -0.26
CA PRO A 39 -6.99 6.77 0.06
C PRO A 39 -5.57 6.45 0.53
N GLY A 40 -5.37 5.35 1.27
CA GLY A 40 -4.04 4.90 1.67
C GLY A 40 -3.15 4.57 0.49
N ASN A 41 -3.64 3.80 -0.47
CA ASN A 41 -2.89 3.50 -1.68
C ASN A 41 -2.72 4.73 -2.59
N MET A 42 -3.75 5.55 -2.79
CA MET A 42 -3.69 6.63 -3.79
C MET A 42 -3.04 7.94 -3.29
N ARG A 43 -3.13 8.23 -1.98
CA ARG A 43 -2.82 9.58 -1.45
C ARG A 43 -1.73 9.63 -0.39
N SER A 44 -1.38 8.50 0.25
CA SER A 44 -0.24 8.48 1.18
C SER A 44 1.05 8.94 0.51
N ASP A 45 1.95 9.51 1.30
CA ASP A 45 3.24 10.00 0.81
C ASP A 45 4.16 8.86 0.39
N LEU A 46 4.04 7.71 1.08
CA LEU A 46 4.72 6.47 0.71
C LEU A 46 3.79 5.27 0.91
N LEU A 47 3.74 4.40 -0.10
CA LEU A 47 3.19 3.05 0.03
C LEU A 47 4.33 2.05 0.24
N VAL A 48 4.21 1.20 1.24
CA VAL A 48 5.06 0.03 1.44
C VAL A 48 4.26 -1.22 1.12
N ILE A 49 4.73 -2.00 0.15
CA ILE A 49 4.22 -3.35 -0.14
C ILE A 49 5.18 -4.34 0.51
N ASN A 50 4.78 -4.84 1.67
CA ASN A 50 5.62 -5.60 2.59
C ASN A 50 5.45 -7.12 2.41
N LYS A 51 6.42 -7.88 2.91
CA LYS A 51 6.46 -9.35 2.90
C LYS A 51 6.54 -9.91 1.48
N ASN A 52 7.43 -9.37 0.65
CA ASN A 52 7.59 -9.88 -0.72
C ASN A 52 8.16 -11.29 -0.79
N ASP A 53 8.86 -11.72 0.26
CA ASP A 53 9.42 -13.05 0.41
C ASP A 53 8.36 -14.16 0.40
N ILE A 54 7.12 -13.87 0.82
CA ILE A 54 6.05 -14.87 0.87
C ILE A 54 5.20 -14.95 -0.41
N ALA A 55 5.47 -14.14 -1.43
CA ALA A 55 4.70 -14.12 -2.67
C ALA A 55 4.46 -15.52 -3.31
N PRO A 56 5.46 -16.42 -3.37
CA PRO A 56 5.28 -17.76 -3.95
C PRO A 56 4.25 -18.62 -3.23
N TYR A 57 4.03 -18.40 -1.93
CA TYR A 57 3.11 -19.21 -1.12
C TYR A 57 1.65 -18.74 -1.21
N PHE A 58 1.43 -17.50 -1.65
CA PHE A 58 0.09 -16.90 -1.79
C PHE A 58 -0.36 -16.77 -3.24
N GLY A 59 0.44 -17.25 -4.20
CA GLY A 59 0.14 -17.13 -5.63
C GLY A 59 0.07 -15.68 -6.10
N ALA A 60 0.78 -14.77 -5.43
CA ALA A 60 0.75 -13.34 -5.71
C ALA A 60 1.86 -12.94 -6.69
N SER A 61 1.51 -12.18 -7.73
CA SER A 61 2.50 -11.61 -8.65
C SER A 61 2.97 -10.23 -8.18
N LEU A 62 4.24 -10.14 -7.79
CA LEU A 62 4.88 -8.86 -7.42
C LEU A 62 4.88 -7.84 -8.57
N GLU A 63 4.98 -8.32 -9.82
CA GLU A 63 4.91 -7.47 -11.02
C GLU A 63 3.52 -6.86 -11.19
N VAL A 64 2.45 -7.64 -10.98
CA VAL A 64 1.07 -7.14 -11.02
C VAL A 64 0.86 -6.10 -9.93
N MET A 65 1.34 -6.37 -8.71
CA MET A 65 1.26 -5.42 -7.60
C MET A 65 1.98 -4.11 -7.90
N ALA A 66 3.22 -4.18 -8.41
CA ALA A 66 4.02 -3.00 -8.74
C ALA A 66 3.39 -2.18 -9.87
N ARG A 67 2.89 -2.85 -10.92
CA ARG A 67 2.16 -2.20 -12.02
C ARG A 67 0.92 -1.49 -11.51
N ASP A 68 0.07 -2.18 -10.76
CA ASP A 68 -1.20 -1.64 -10.29
C ASP A 68 -0.98 -0.52 -9.25
N ALA A 69 0.03 -0.64 -8.39
CA ALA A 69 0.46 0.44 -7.48
C ALA A 69 0.90 1.68 -8.26
N LYS A 70 1.76 1.51 -9.28
CA LYS A 70 2.20 2.62 -10.14
C LYS A 70 1.02 3.31 -10.83
N THR A 71 0.05 2.55 -11.33
CA THR A 71 -1.16 3.12 -11.95
C THR A 71 -1.98 3.95 -10.97
N GLN A 72 -2.20 3.44 -9.76
CA GLN A 72 -3.03 4.11 -8.74
C GLN A 72 -2.33 5.33 -8.13
N ARG A 73 -1.01 5.28 -8.01
CA ARG A 73 -0.18 6.31 -7.34
C ARG A 73 0.34 7.39 -8.28
N ARG A 74 0.32 7.16 -9.59
CA ARG A 74 0.92 8.06 -10.60
C ARG A 74 2.40 8.29 -10.26
N ASP A 75 2.76 9.52 -9.89
CA ASP A 75 4.13 9.91 -9.56
C ASP A 75 4.47 9.72 -8.07
N ARG A 76 3.51 9.32 -7.22
CA ARG A 76 3.75 9.09 -5.79
C ARG A 76 4.57 7.81 -5.58
N PRO A 77 5.60 7.84 -4.71
CA PRO A 77 6.53 6.73 -4.58
C PRO A 77 5.90 5.53 -3.87
N PHE A 78 6.38 4.33 -4.18
CA PHE A 78 6.13 3.12 -3.40
C PHE A 78 7.39 2.28 -3.36
N VAL A 79 7.49 1.40 -2.35
CA VAL A 79 8.60 0.46 -2.21
C VAL A 79 8.09 -0.95 -2.00
N MET A 80 8.86 -1.90 -2.51
CA MET A 80 8.70 -3.33 -2.28
C MET A 80 9.66 -3.71 -1.15
N ALA A 81 9.13 -4.15 0.00
CA ALA A 81 9.88 -4.60 1.17
C ALA A 81 9.74 -6.11 1.43
#